data_AF-A0A6P4ZKX0-F1
#
_entry.id   AF-A0A6P4ZKX0-F1
#
_cell.length_a   1.000
_cell.length_b   1.000
_cell.length_c   1.000
_cell.angle_alpha   90.00
_cell.angle_beta   90.00
_cell.angle_gamma   90.00
#
_symmetry.space_group_name_H-M   'P 1'
#
loop_
_entity.id
_entity.type
_entity.pdbx_description
1 polymer ?
#
loop_
_entity_poly.entity_id
_entity_poly.type
_entity_poly.pdbx_seq_one_letter_code
_entity_poly.pdbx_strand_id
1 'polypeptide(L)'
;MADMAWIFKPIQTGGGGEHDLYLKKKAPVLTDFLSSVTKAGCIPPDISTLVLSLRTVLIQTFKGVEKPSPDCYPTPPGPSTLSFFPSLPQHCGLPRYAVDEARKCREKDSCRKESYGHPTLTPGLFTIFCRHGVCYGFEAMRSCESPHHPFEILRTRFKVAPRVVVYDNSCQLHRYAMNREPHFFQKTMFVVDRFHFKGHIGCSLGYCMDSYSTREEIRTINSQVNEQANSGLIRIQPQLAYMSPNNFMFHASLFLALRNMRVRDEQ
;
A
#
# COMPACT_ATOMS: atom_id res chain seq x y z
N MET A 1 23.80 -9.27 44.12
CA MET A 1 23.25 -10.47 43.47
C MET A 1 22.13 -10.02 42.56
N ALA A 2 22.12 -10.14 41.24
CA ALA A 2 23.13 -10.46 40.25
C ALA A 2 22.71 -9.70 38.97
N ASP A 3 23.65 -8.98 38.36
CA ASP A 3 23.54 -8.37 37.04
C ASP A 3 23.24 -9.44 35.98
N MET A 4 22.21 -9.21 35.16
CA MET A 4 22.01 -9.95 33.91
C MET A 4 22.32 -9.01 32.74
N ALA A 5 23.62 -8.88 32.48
CA ALA A 5 24.15 -8.32 31.25
C ALA A 5 23.82 -9.27 30.09
N TRP A 6 23.10 -8.77 29.08
CA TRP A 6 22.94 -9.45 27.80
C TRP A 6 24.27 -9.44 27.05
N ILE A 7 25.12 -10.44 27.30
CA ILE A 7 26.30 -10.71 26.50
C ILE A 7 25.82 -11.19 25.13
N PHE A 8 25.97 -10.36 24.11
CA PHE A 8 25.95 -10.81 22.72
C PHE A 8 27.08 -11.82 22.54
N LYS A 9 26.76 -13.12 22.57
CA LYS A 9 27.69 -14.14 22.09
C LYS A 9 27.86 -13.92 20.58
N PRO A 10 29.10 -13.87 20.06
CA PRO A 10 29.32 -13.87 18.62
C PRO A 10 28.73 -15.17 18.06
N ILE A 11 27.84 -15.03 17.08
CA ILE A 11 27.21 -16.15 16.40
C ILE A 11 28.32 -16.97 15.74
N GLN A 12 28.46 -18.23 16.17
CA GLN A 12 29.34 -19.19 15.52
C GLN A 12 28.92 -19.33 14.06
N THR A 13 29.88 -19.12 13.15
CA THR A 13 29.74 -19.25 11.71
C THR A 13 29.56 -20.73 11.33
N GLY A 14 28.32 -21.20 11.38
CA GLY A 14 27.93 -22.55 10.93
C GLY A 14 26.55 -22.65 10.27
N GLY A 15 25.80 -21.54 10.16
CA GLY A 15 24.42 -21.50 9.65
C GLY A 15 24.13 -20.34 8.69
N GLY A 16 25.15 -19.84 7.98
CA GLY A 16 25.03 -18.61 7.17
C GLY A 16 24.01 -18.68 6.03
N GLY A 17 23.80 -19.86 5.42
CA GLY A 17 22.95 -19.99 4.23
C GLY A 17 21.45 -19.81 4.49
N GLU A 18 20.95 -20.24 5.66
CA GLU A 18 19.51 -20.21 5.96
C GLU A 18 19.05 -18.81 6.39
N HIS A 19 19.87 -18.11 7.17
CA HIS A 19 19.62 -16.72 7.56
C HIS A 19 19.69 -15.75 6.38
N ASP A 20 20.65 -15.95 5.48
CA ASP A 20 20.80 -15.11 4.28
C ASP A 20 19.62 -15.32 3.32
N LEU A 21 19.17 -16.57 3.14
CA LEU A 21 17.97 -16.88 2.36
C LEU A 21 16.70 -16.25 2.96
N TYR A 22 16.56 -16.29 4.29
CA TYR A 22 15.46 -15.64 4.99
C TYR A 22 15.45 -14.12 4.78
N LEU A 23 16.60 -13.48 4.93
CA LEU A 23 16.75 -12.03 4.72
C LEU A 23 16.49 -11.65 3.26
N LYS A 24 17.05 -12.39 2.30
CA LYS A 24 16.80 -12.19 0.87
C LYS A 24 15.31 -12.29 0.53
N LYS A 25 14.59 -13.19 1.20
CA LYS A 25 13.13 -13.31 1.04
C LYS A 25 12.38 -12.14 1.67
N LYS A 26 12.77 -11.66 2.86
CA LYS A 26 12.00 -10.65 3.60
C LYS A 26 12.33 -9.21 3.22
N ALA A 27 13.61 -8.93 3.00
CA ALA A 27 14.17 -7.61 2.73
C ALA A 27 15.25 -7.71 1.64
N PRO A 28 14.86 -8.05 0.39
CA PRO A 28 15.79 -8.26 -0.73
C PRO A 28 16.68 -7.03 -0.97
N VAL A 29 16.10 -5.83 -1.01
CA VAL A 29 16.85 -4.57 -1.22
C VAL A 29 17.92 -4.35 -0.13
N LEU A 30 17.59 -4.64 1.13
CA LEU A 30 18.55 -4.52 2.23
C LEU A 30 19.63 -5.60 2.12
N THR A 31 19.27 -6.80 1.71
CA THR A 31 20.20 -7.93 1.54
C THR A 31 21.18 -7.65 0.40
N ASP A 32 20.70 -7.13 -0.73
CA ASP A 32 21.54 -6.74 -1.86
C ASP A 32 22.49 -5.59 -1.47
N PHE A 33 21.99 -4.60 -0.72
CA PHE A 33 22.83 -3.53 -0.17
C PHE A 33 23.92 -4.10 0.74
N LEU A 34 23.56 -4.91 1.74
CA LEU A 34 24.51 -5.52 2.67
C LEU A 34 25.54 -6.38 1.93
N SER A 35 25.12 -7.14 0.92
CA SER A 35 26.03 -7.94 0.08
C SER A 35 27.02 -7.07 -0.68
N SER A 36 26.61 -5.89 -1.18
CA SER A 36 27.49 -4.98 -1.92
C SER A 36 28.53 -4.27 -1.06
N VAL A 37 28.23 -4.06 0.24
CA VAL A 37 29.15 -3.39 1.18
C VAL A 37 30.01 -4.37 1.99
N THR A 38 29.65 -5.66 2.02
CA THR A 38 30.37 -6.68 2.80
C THR A 38 31.71 -7.00 2.15
N LYS A 39 32.79 -6.95 2.93
CA LYS A 39 34.14 -7.32 2.48
C LYS A 39 34.68 -8.44 3.37
N ALA A 40 35.15 -9.53 2.75
CA ALA A 40 35.67 -10.71 3.46
C ALA A 40 34.71 -11.30 4.51
N GLY A 41 33.40 -11.24 4.26
CA GLY A 41 32.37 -11.70 5.20
C GLY A 41 32.07 -10.74 6.36
N CYS A 42 32.68 -9.55 6.38
CA CYS A 42 32.49 -8.53 7.40
C CYS A 42 31.82 -7.27 6.82
N ILE A 43 30.84 -6.73 7.55
CA ILE A 43 30.25 -5.41 7.26
C ILE A 43 31.18 -4.34 7.86
N PRO A 44 31.56 -3.30 7.11
CA PRO A 44 32.35 -2.19 7.64
C PRO A 44 31.73 -1.59 8.91
N PRO A 45 32.52 -1.20 9.94
CA PRO A 45 32.00 -0.67 11.21
C PRO A 45 31.02 0.50 11.06
N ASP A 46 31.28 1.41 10.12
CA ASP A 46 30.42 2.56 9.84
C ASP A 46 29.04 2.14 9.33
N ILE A 47 28.99 1.13 8.46
CA ILE A 47 27.73 0.60 7.92
C ILE A 47 26.98 -0.20 8.98
N SER A 48 27.68 -0.98 9.80
CA SER A 48 27.07 -1.67 10.94
C SER A 48 26.39 -0.68 11.90
N THR A 49 27.09 0.42 12.22
CA THR A 49 26.57 1.50 13.05
C THR A 49 25.34 2.16 12.42
N LEU A 50 25.36 2.41 11.11
CA LEU A 50 24.21 2.94 10.36
C LEU A 50 22.99 2.00 10.44
N VAL A 51 23.19 0.70 10.18
CA VAL A 51 22.10 -0.29 10.21
C VAL A 51 21.47 -0.39 11.60
N LEU A 52 22.29 -0.41 12.66
CA LEU A 52 21.81 -0.41 14.04
C LEU A 52 21.04 0.88 14.38
N SER A 53 21.52 2.03 13.91
CA SER A 53 20.85 3.32 14.09
C SER A 53 19.50 3.35 13.38
N LEU A 54 19.43 2.90 12.12
CA LEU A 54 18.18 2.80 11.36
C LEU A 54 17.18 1.85 12.03
N ARG A 55 17.64 0.69 12.52
CA ARG A 55 16.80 -0.23 13.28
C ARG A 55 16.26 0.41 14.55
N THR A 56 17.07 1.19 15.25
CA THR A 56 16.67 1.89 16.48
C THR A 56 15.59 2.91 16.18
N VAL A 57 15.78 3.74 15.15
CA VAL A 57 14.78 4.71 14.67
C VAL A 57 13.48 3.98 14.32
N LEU A 58 13.53 2.90 13.53
CA LEU A 58 12.35 2.12 13.17
C LEU A 58 11.58 1.60 14.39
N ILE A 59 12.28 1.03 15.37
CA ILE A 59 11.64 0.52 16.60
C ILE A 59 11.03 1.67 17.42
N GLN A 60 11.75 2.79 17.55
CA GLN A 60 11.28 3.95 18.30
C GLN A 60 10.05 4.60 17.66
N THR A 61 9.99 4.67 16.33
CA THR A 61 8.84 5.19 15.58
C THR A 61 7.53 4.52 15.98
N PHE A 62 7.53 3.21 16.28
CA PHE A 62 6.32 2.49 16.68
C PHE A 62 6.14 2.41 18.20
N LYS A 63 7.22 2.39 18.98
CA LYS A 63 7.14 2.38 20.45
C LYS A 63 6.66 3.71 21.03
N GLY A 64 7.07 4.82 20.43
CA GLY A 64 6.76 6.17 20.92
C GLY A 64 5.39 6.71 20.48
N VAL A 65 4.69 6.00 19.60
CA VAL A 65 3.37 6.41 19.13
C VAL A 65 2.33 5.69 19.97
N GLU A 66 1.43 6.42 20.63
CA GLU A 66 0.31 5.82 21.36
C GLU A 66 -0.64 5.12 20.39
N LYS A 67 -1.15 3.96 20.81
CA LYS A 67 -2.19 3.27 20.04
C LYS A 67 -3.51 4.04 20.21
N PRO A 68 -4.14 4.51 19.13
CA PRO A 68 -5.40 5.24 19.23
C PRO A 68 -6.47 4.39 19.92
N SER A 69 -7.24 5.01 20.83
CA SER A 69 -8.44 4.39 21.40
C SER A 69 -9.49 4.21 20.30
N PRO A 70 -10.32 3.14 20.32
CA PRO A 70 -11.46 3.01 19.43
C PRO A 70 -12.39 4.23 19.42
N ASP A 71 -12.51 4.92 20.56
CA ASP A 71 -13.38 6.10 20.73
C ASP A 71 -12.85 7.35 20.01
N CYS A 72 -11.59 7.34 19.57
CA CYS A 72 -11.01 8.45 18.81
C CYS A 72 -11.52 8.53 17.36
N TYR A 73 -12.24 7.50 16.89
CA TYR A 73 -12.77 7.46 15.54
C TYR A 73 -14.23 7.92 15.54
N PRO A 74 -14.59 8.89 14.68
CA PRO A 74 -15.98 9.29 14.55
C PRO A 74 -16.82 8.15 13.99
N THR A 75 -18.14 8.23 14.19
CA THR A 75 -19.08 7.33 13.54
C THR A 75 -18.92 7.41 12.02
N PRO A 76 -19.14 6.30 11.28
CA PRO A 76 -19.15 6.34 9.83
C PRO A 76 -20.05 7.46 9.31
N PRO A 77 -19.63 8.19 8.27
CA PRO A 77 -20.55 9.06 7.57
C PRO A 77 -21.73 8.24 7.01
N GLY A 78 -22.87 8.90 6.80
CA GLY A 78 -24.02 8.24 6.18
C GLY A 78 -23.67 7.61 4.81
N PRO A 79 -24.50 6.68 4.32
CA PRO A 79 -24.21 5.96 3.08
C PRO A 79 -24.00 6.94 1.91
N SER A 80 -22.84 6.86 1.26
CA SER A 80 -22.53 7.65 0.06
C SER A 80 -23.25 7.07 -1.15
N THR A 81 -23.98 7.91 -1.88
CA THR A 81 -24.64 7.54 -3.13
C THR A 81 -23.66 7.23 -4.27
N LEU A 82 -22.37 7.55 -4.10
CA LEU A 82 -21.32 7.36 -5.10
C LEU A 82 -20.35 6.24 -4.72
N SER A 83 -20.65 5.46 -3.68
CA SER A 83 -19.78 4.41 -3.17
C SER A 83 -20.56 3.09 -3.10
N PHE A 84 -19.98 2.00 -3.61
CA PHE A 84 -20.60 0.68 -3.61
C PHE A 84 -19.61 -0.38 -3.13
N PHE A 85 -19.79 -0.84 -1.89
CA PHE A 85 -18.93 -1.83 -1.22
C PHE A 85 -19.79 -2.85 -0.46
N PRO A 86 -20.41 -3.81 -1.15
CA PRO A 86 -21.40 -4.72 -0.55
C PRO A 86 -20.82 -5.58 0.57
N SER A 87 -19.56 -5.99 0.44
CA SER A 87 -18.88 -6.86 1.42
C SER A 87 -17.95 -6.10 2.37
N LEU A 88 -17.86 -4.77 2.26
CA LEU A 88 -16.96 -3.92 3.03
C LEU A 88 -17.68 -2.63 3.48
N PRO A 89 -18.66 -2.73 4.40
CA PRO A 89 -19.30 -1.55 4.96
C PRO A 89 -18.28 -0.71 5.76
N GLN A 90 -18.53 0.60 5.88
CA GLN A 90 -17.73 1.45 6.74
C GLN A 90 -18.00 1.08 8.21
N HIS A 91 -16.94 0.85 8.98
CA HIS A 91 -17.02 0.60 10.42
C HIS A 91 -16.63 1.82 11.26
N CYS A 92 -15.93 2.80 10.68
CA CYS A 92 -15.64 4.09 11.32
C CYS A 92 -15.50 5.22 10.30
N GLY A 93 -15.58 6.47 10.77
CA GLY A 93 -15.13 7.63 10.02
C GLY A 93 -13.65 7.92 10.23
N LEU A 94 -13.12 8.92 9.52
CA LEU A 94 -11.75 9.39 9.71
C LEU A 94 -11.71 10.56 10.70
N PRO A 95 -10.83 10.53 11.71
CA PRO A 95 -10.55 11.70 12.54
C PRO A 95 -9.79 12.76 11.75
N ARG A 96 -9.67 13.96 12.31
CA ARG A 96 -8.70 14.95 11.82
C ARG A 96 -7.31 14.57 12.30
N TYR A 97 -6.34 14.56 11.39
CA TYR A 97 -4.95 14.25 11.74
C TYR A 97 -4.14 15.53 11.92
N ALA A 98 -3.23 15.55 12.89
CA ALA A 98 -2.36 16.71 13.14
C ALA A 98 -1.55 17.13 11.90
N VAL A 99 -1.18 16.17 11.04
CA VAL A 99 -0.46 16.42 9.79
C VAL A 99 -1.29 17.17 8.73
N ASP A 100 -2.62 17.21 8.88
CA ASP A 100 -3.50 17.96 7.97
C ASP A 100 -3.41 19.48 8.21
N GLU A 101 -3.07 19.89 9.43
CA GLU A 101 -2.92 21.30 9.84
C GLU A 101 -1.51 21.87 9.51
N ALA A 102 -0.55 21.00 9.18
CA ALA A 102 0.81 21.41 8.89
C ALA A 102 0.97 21.96 7.45
N ARG A 103 1.68 23.09 7.31
CA ARG A 103 2.01 23.66 5.99
C ARG A 103 2.93 22.70 5.23
N LYS A 104 2.50 22.24 4.05
CA LYS A 104 3.26 21.30 3.21
C LYS A 104 4.45 22.01 2.53
N CYS A 105 5.68 21.73 2.99
CA CYS A 105 6.87 21.90 2.16
C CYS A 105 7.11 20.60 1.40
N ARG A 106 7.16 20.65 0.06
CA ARG A 106 7.60 19.50 -0.74
C ARG A 106 9.11 19.36 -0.58
N GLU A 107 9.56 18.23 -0.06
CA GLU A 107 10.98 17.86 -0.07
C GLU A 107 11.47 17.73 -1.52
N LYS A 108 12.64 18.28 -1.82
CA LYS A 108 13.19 18.32 -3.19
C LYS A 108 13.42 16.92 -3.78
N ASP A 109 13.67 15.92 -2.92
CA ASP A 109 14.02 14.54 -3.29
C ASP A 109 12.85 13.55 -3.21
N SER A 110 11.61 14.01 -3.04
CA SER A 110 10.46 13.10 -3.01
C SER A 110 10.15 12.53 -4.40
N CYS A 111 9.84 11.24 -4.45
CA CYS A 111 9.41 10.54 -5.67
C CYS A 111 8.32 11.32 -6.43
N ARG A 112 8.51 11.47 -7.75
CA ARG A 112 7.54 12.08 -8.66
C ARG A 112 7.00 11.02 -9.61
N LYS A 113 5.69 10.92 -9.68
CA LYS A 113 4.98 10.13 -10.69
C LYS A 113 4.66 11.05 -11.85
N GLU A 114 5.13 10.71 -13.04
CA GLU A 114 4.69 11.42 -14.25
C GLU A 114 3.24 11.00 -14.54
N SER A 115 2.33 11.97 -14.59
CA SER A 115 0.93 11.75 -14.93
C SER A 115 0.68 12.21 -16.36
N TYR A 116 0.40 11.28 -17.26
CA TYR A 116 -0.09 11.56 -18.61
C TYR A 116 -1.62 11.47 -18.60
N GLY A 117 -2.30 12.53 -18.17
CA GLY A 117 -3.77 12.60 -18.14
C GLY A 117 -4.26 13.95 -18.65
N HIS A 118 -5.23 13.93 -19.56
CA HIS A 118 -5.88 15.15 -20.04
C HIS A 118 -6.78 15.73 -18.93
N PRO A 119 -6.68 17.02 -18.58
CA PRO A 119 -7.35 17.62 -17.41
C PRO A 119 -8.89 17.67 -17.46
N THR A 120 -9.53 17.15 -18.51
CA THR A 120 -10.98 17.24 -18.75
C THR A 120 -11.73 15.91 -18.72
N LEU A 121 -11.06 14.78 -18.46
CA LEU A 121 -11.75 13.50 -18.33
C LEU A 121 -12.44 13.39 -16.96
N THR A 122 -13.63 12.77 -16.94
CA THR A 122 -14.37 12.50 -15.71
C THR A 122 -13.47 11.77 -14.71
N PRO A 123 -13.57 12.03 -13.39
CA PRO A 123 -12.54 11.63 -12.44
C PRO A 123 -12.36 10.11 -12.27
N GLY A 124 -13.19 9.28 -12.92
CA GLY A 124 -13.04 7.83 -12.98
C GLY A 124 -13.70 7.09 -11.82
N LEU A 125 -13.62 5.76 -11.86
CA LEU A 125 -13.99 4.88 -10.76
C LEU A 125 -12.72 4.45 -10.03
N PHE A 126 -12.72 4.58 -8.71
CA PHE A 126 -11.71 3.97 -7.85
C PHE A 126 -12.21 2.61 -7.39
N THR A 127 -11.59 1.54 -7.85
CA THR A 127 -12.00 0.15 -7.61
C THR A 127 -11.02 -0.54 -6.67
N ILE A 128 -11.52 -1.50 -5.88
CA ILE A 128 -10.67 -2.35 -5.03
C ILE A 128 -10.88 -3.82 -5.40
N PHE A 129 -9.77 -4.52 -5.56
CA PHE A 129 -9.74 -5.95 -5.86
C PHE A 129 -8.95 -6.72 -4.81
N CYS A 130 -9.33 -7.98 -4.61
CA CYS A 130 -8.51 -8.94 -3.89
C CYS A 130 -7.44 -9.53 -4.83
N ARG A 131 -6.50 -10.29 -4.26
CA ARG A 131 -5.42 -10.97 -5.02
C ARG A 131 -5.93 -11.97 -6.07
N HIS A 132 -7.15 -12.48 -5.89
CA HIS A 132 -7.80 -13.40 -6.83
C HIS A 132 -8.56 -12.65 -7.93
N GLY A 133 -8.52 -11.31 -7.94
CA GLY A 133 -9.19 -10.48 -8.92
C GLY A 133 -10.68 -10.26 -8.69
N VAL A 134 -11.23 -10.65 -7.53
CA VAL A 134 -12.61 -10.31 -7.13
C VAL A 134 -12.67 -8.85 -6.68
N CYS A 135 -13.58 -8.08 -7.25
CA CYS A 135 -13.86 -6.70 -6.87
C CYS A 135 -14.63 -6.65 -5.55
N TYR A 136 -14.10 -5.96 -4.55
CA TYR A 136 -14.79 -5.72 -3.29
C TYR A 136 -15.75 -4.53 -3.35
N GLY A 137 -15.53 -3.63 -4.30
CA GLY A 137 -16.35 -2.44 -4.48
C GLY A 137 -15.61 -1.34 -5.22
N PHE A 138 -16.30 -0.22 -5.36
CA PHE A 138 -15.78 0.95 -6.04
C PHE A 138 -16.40 2.25 -5.51
N GLU A 139 -15.72 3.35 -5.79
CA GLU A 139 -16.19 4.70 -5.52
C GLU A 139 -16.04 5.57 -6.77
N ALA A 140 -17.08 6.30 -7.13
CA ALA A 140 -17.00 7.30 -8.19
C ALA A 140 -16.23 8.52 -7.66
N MET A 141 -15.09 8.80 -8.27
CA MET A 141 -14.21 9.88 -7.84
C MET A 141 -14.85 11.23 -8.16
N ARG A 142 -14.73 12.19 -7.22
CA ARG A 142 -15.21 13.59 -7.40
C ARG A 142 -14.10 14.55 -7.77
N SER A 143 -12.86 14.17 -7.51
CA SER A 143 -11.66 14.96 -7.73
C SER A 143 -10.58 14.08 -8.33
N CYS A 144 -9.48 14.69 -8.76
CA CYS A 144 -8.29 13.93 -9.14
C CYS A 144 -7.90 12.96 -8.02
N GLU A 145 -7.45 11.80 -8.45
CA GLU A 145 -6.98 10.75 -7.57
C GLU A 145 -5.85 11.27 -6.67
N SER A 146 -5.96 11.00 -5.38
CA SER A 146 -4.95 11.39 -4.39
C SER A 146 -4.77 10.28 -3.37
N PRO A 147 -3.62 10.24 -2.65
CA PRO A 147 -3.39 9.23 -1.60
C PRO A 147 -4.49 9.15 -0.53
N HIS A 148 -5.32 10.19 -0.40
CA HIS A 148 -6.44 10.22 0.53
C HIS A 148 -7.50 9.16 0.20
N HIS A 149 -7.87 8.98 -1.08
CA HIS A 149 -8.94 8.05 -1.49
C HIS A 149 -8.65 6.60 -1.08
N PRO A 150 -7.53 5.96 -1.48
CA PRO A 150 -7.21 4.62 -1.03
C PRO A 150 -7.03 4.55 0.48
N PHE A 151 -6.45 5.58 1.12
CA PHE A 151 -6.29 5.60 2.56
C PHE A 151 -7.63 5.56 3.30
N GLU A 152 -8.60 6.39 2.88
CA GLU A 152 -9.93 6.45 3.47
C GLU A 152 -10.62 5.10 3.36
N ILE A 153 -10.62 4.51 2.17
CA ILE A 153 -11.25 3.20 1.95
C ILE A 153 -10.58 2.13 2.83
N LEU A 154 -9.25 2.06 2.82
CA LEU A 154 -8.50 1.08 3.61
C LEU A 154 -8.77 1.23 5.10
N ARG A 155 -8.81 2.46 5.62
CA ARG A 155 -8.98 2.68 7.06
C ARG A 155 -10.42 2.52 7.52
N THR A 156 -11.38 3.05 6.76
CA THR A 156 -12.80 3.10 7.18
C THR A 156 -13.55 1.79 6.96
N ARG A 157 -13.07 0.91 6.07
CA ARG A 157 -13.78 -0.33 5.70
C ARG A 157 -13.07 -1.62 6.08
N PHE A 158 -11.75 -1.59 6.33
CA PHE A 158 -11.02 -2.78 6.79
C PHE A 158 -10.79 -2.72 8.30
N LYS A 159 -11.23 -3.77 9.01
CA LYS A 159 -10.94 -3.92 10.45
C LYS A 159 -9.45 -4.14 10.72
N VAL A 160 -8.76 -4.80 9.79
CA VAL A 160 -7.33 -5.07 9.81
C VAL A 160 -6.75 -4.66 8.46
N ALA A 161 -5.67 -3.88 8.48
CA ALA A 161 -5.04 -3.45 7.25
C ALA A 161 -4.58 -4.64 6.40
N PRO A 162 -4.72 -4.58 5.06
CA PRO A 162 -4.18 -5.61 4.18
C PRO A 162 -2.68 -5.79 4.39
N ARG A 163 -2.18 -7.04 4.28
CA ARG A 163 -0.74 -7.33 4.40
C ARG A 163 0.07 -6.76 3.24
N VAL A 164 -0.53 -6.66 2.06
CA VAL A 164 0.08 -6.09 0.85
C VAL A 164 -0.95 -5.18 0.19
N VAL A 165 -0.54 -3.97 -0.15
CA VAL A 165 -1.30 -3.01 -0.95
C VAL A 165 -0.51 -2.74 -2.22
N VAL A 166 -1.11 -3.08 -3.36
CA VAL A 166 -0.58 -2.76 -4.68
C VAL A 166 -1.35 -1.55 -5.22
N TYR A 167 -0.63 -0.49 -5.55
CA TYR A 167 -1.24 0.76 -5.98
C TYR A 167 -0.25 1.59 -6.80
N ASP A 168 -0.72 2.29 -7.83
CA ASP A 168 0.15 2.97 -8.79
C ASP A 168 0.99 4.11 -8.17
N ASN A 169 0.52 4.69 -7.06
CA ASN A 169 1.18 5.75 -6.30
C ASN A 169 1.40 5.30 -4.84
N SER A 170 1.70 4.01 -4.67
CA SER A 170 1.95 3.37 -3.37
C SER A 170 3.02 4.07 -2.54
N CYS A 171 4.05 4.65 -3.14
CA CYS A 171 5.10 5.36 -2.41
C CYS A 171 4.56 6.57 -1.63
N GLN A 172 3.66 7.35 -2.24
CA GLN A 172 3.01 8.48 -1.59
C GLN A 172 1.92 8.02 -0.62
N LEU A 173 1.17 6.96 -0.98
CA LEU A 173 0.19 6.34 -0.08
C LEU A 173 0.83 5.83 1.20
N HIS A 174 1.98 5.15 1.11
CA HIS A 174 2.70 4.65 2.26
C HIS A 174 3.07 5.79 3.22
N ARG A 175 3.67 6.87 2.72
CA ARG A 175 3.98 8.06 3.54
C ARG A 175 2.72 8.69 4.12
N TYR A 176 1.66 8.79 3.31
CA TYR A 176 0.38 9.36 3.73
C TYR A 176 -0.25 8.56 4.88
N ALA A 177 -0.21 7.23 4.78
CA ALA A 177 -0.74 6.28 5.75
C ALA A 177 0.08 6.27 7.04
N MET A 178 1.41 6.23 6.95
CA MET A 178 2.30 6.18 8.12
C MET A 178 2.27 7.47 8.95
N ASN A 179 2.03 8.63 8.33
CA ASN A 179 1.90 9.90 9.03
C ASN A 179 0.54 10.10 9.73
N ARG A 180 -0.40 9.14 9.57
CA ARG A 180 -1.77 9.24 10.10
C ARG A 180 -2.13 8.05 10.98
N GLU A 181 -1.92 6.85 10.45
CA GLU A 181 -2.38 5.58 11.04
C GLU A 181 -1.23 4.54 11.12
N PRO A 182 -0.08 4.85 11.74
CA PRO A 182 1.09 3.97 11.74
C PRO A 182 0.80 2.62 12.39
N HIS A 183 0.01 2.58 13.47
CA HIS A 183 -0.35 1.32 14.16
C HIS A 183 -1.25 0.40 13.33
N PHE A 184 -2.13 0.98 12.51
CA PHE A 184 -3.00 0.21 11.63
C PHE A 184 -2.19 -0.39 10.47
N PHE A 185 -1.29 0.39 9.87
CA PHE A 185 -0.51 -0.01 8.69
C PHE A 185 0.89 -0.61 8.99
N GLN A 186 1.29 -0.78 10.25
CA GLN A 186 2.62 -1.28 10.63
C GLN A 186 3.04 -2.62 9.99
N LYS A 187 2.05 -3.45 9.62
CA LYS A 187 2.26 -4.78 9.00
C LYS A 187 1.88 -4.80 7.51
N THR A 188 1.58 -3.64 6.94
CA THR A 188 1.19 -3.47 5.55
C THR A 188 2.41 -3.14 4.71
N MET A 189 2.64 -3.94 3.68
CA MET A 189 3.63 -3.65 2.65
C MET A 189 2.97 -2.90 1.51
N PHE A 190 3.51 -1.73 1.18
CA PHE A 190 3.07 -0.95 0.02
C PHE A 190 4.03 -1.18 -1.12
N VAL A 191 3.52 -1.57 -2.28
CA VAL A 191 4.30 -1.78 -3.50
C VAL A 191 3.60 -1.11 -4.69
N VAL A 192 4.39 -0.58 -5.60
CA VAL A 192 3.87 0.09 -6.80
C VAL A 192 3.55 -0.96 -7.85
N ASP A 193 2.43 -0.78 -8.56
CA ASP A 193 2.09 -1.63 -9.70
C ASP A 193 3.26 -1.73 -10.71
N ARG A 194 3.46 -2.92 -11.28
CA ARG A 194 4.59 -3.22 -12.17
C ARG A 194 4.62 -2.35 -13.43
N PHE A 195 3.47 -2.02 -14.01
CA PHE A 195 3.42 -1.19 -15.21
C PHE A 195 3.74 0.27 -14.89
N HIS A 196 3.31 0.72 -13.71
CA HIS A 196 3.47 2.11 -13.31
C HIS A 196 4.85 2.41 -12.74
N PHE A 197 5.57 1.43 -12.17
CA PHE A 197 6.86 1.66 -11.50
C PHE A 197 7.89 2.37 -12.39
N LYS A 198 7.93 2.07 -13.70
CA LYS A 198 8.85 2.72 -14.66
C LYS A 198 8.66 4.23 -14.77
N GLY A 199 7.44 4.73 -14.52
CA GLY A 199 7.11 6.16 -14.55
C GLY A 199 7.39 6.90 -13.25
N HIS A 200 7.96 6.22 -12.24
CA HIS A 200 8.35 6.85 -10.99
C HIS A 200 9.82 7.28 -11.02
N ILE A 201 10.05 8.59 -10.91
CA ILE A 201 11.39 9.18 -10.83
C ILE A 201 11.75 9.42 -9.36
N GLY A 202 12.89 8.88 -8.91
CA GLY A 202 13.37 8.99 -7.54
C GLY A 202 12.65 8.10 -6.52
N CYS A 203 11.93 7.07 -6.97
CA CYS A 203 11.31 6.09 -6.10
C CYS A 203 12.31 5.06 -5.58
N SER A 204 12.16 4.65 -4.33
CA SER A 204 12.98 3.56 -3.77
C SER A 204 12.64 2.22 -4.45
N LEU A 205 13.67 1.40 -4.69
CA LEU A 205 13.50 0.01 -5.13
C LEU A 205 12.67 -0.83 -4.14
N GLY A 206 12.55 -0.40 -2.87
CA GLY A 206 11.65 -1.03 -1.90
C GLY A 206 10.16 -0.99 -2.29
N TYR A 207 9.78 -0.13 -3.24
CA TYR A 207 8.42 -0.11 -3.79
C TYR A 207 8.28 -0.93 -5.08
N CYS A 208 9.39 -1.42 -5.66
CA CYS A 208 9.37 -2.24 -6.86
C CYS A 208 8.89 -3.65 -6.52
N MET A 209 7.79 -4.10 -7.11
CA MET A 209 7.28 -5.47 -6.90
C MET A 209 8.30 -6.53 -7.34
N ASP A 210 9.04 -6.28 -8.42
CA ASP A 210 9.97 -7.25 -9.00
C ASP A 210 11.21 -7.47 -8.14
N SER A 211 11.53 -6.52 -7.25
CA SER A 211 12.55 -6.71 -6.21
C SER A 211 12.17 -7.82 -5.21
N TYR A 212 10.90 -8.22 -5.13
CA TYR A 212 10.41 -9.26 -4.22
C TYR A 212 10.04 -10.57 -4.93
N SER A 213 10.72 -10.90 -6.04
CA SER A 213 10.47 -12.11 -6.84
C SER A 213 10.54 -13.42 -6.05
N THR A 214 11.32 -13.48 -4.97
CA THR A 214 11.45 -14.66 -4.09
C THR A 214 10.28 -14.82 -3.10
N ARG A 215 9.40 -13.82 -2.99
CA ARG A 215 8.20 -13.87 -2.15
C ARG A 215 7.00 -14.31 -2.96
N GLU A 216 6.60 -15.56 -2.78
CA GLU A 216 5.42 -16.12 -3.45
C GLU A 216 4.15 -15.26 -3.28
N GLU A 217 3.95 -14.69 -2.09
CA GLU A 217 2.84 -13.79 -1.77
C GLU A 217 2.75 -12.56 -2.69
N ILE A 218 3.88 -12.09 -3.24
CA ILE A 218 3.97 -10.88 -4.09
C ILE A 218 4.13 -11.28 -5.55
N ARG A 219 4.96 -12.30 -5.82
CA ARG A 219 5.23 -12.84 -7.16
C ARG A 219 3.94 -13.23 -7.87
N THR A 220 3.03 -13.89 -7.16
CA THR A 220 1.75 -14.37 -7.70
C THR A 220 0.68 -13.30 -7.85
N ILE A 221 0.90 -12.08 -7.34
CA ILE A 221 -0.09 -11.01 -7.47
C ILE A 221 -0.12 -10.56 -8.92
N ASN A 222 -1.28 -10.72 -9.56
CA ASN A 222 -1.58 -10.03 -10.80
C ASN A 222 -1.77 -8.54 -10.51
N SER A 223 -0.73 -7.75 -10.76
CA SER A 223 -0.78 -6.30 -10.52
C SER A 223 -1.64 -5.57 -11.57
N GLN A 224 -1.90 -6.20 -12.72
CA GLN A 224 -2.69 -5.64 -13.82
C GLN A 224 -4.22 -5.75 -13.65
N VAL A 225 -4.68 -6.28 -12.52
CA VAL A 225 -6.09 -6.64 -12.37
C VAL A 225 -7.01 -5.42 -12.49
N ASN A 226 -6.50 -4.25 -12.06
CA ASN A 226 -7.24 -3.01 -12.14
C ASN A 226 -7.29 -2.48 -13.58
N GLU A 227 -6.20 -2.55 -14.32
CA GLU A 227 -6.11 -2.15 -15.73
C GLU A 227 -7.01 -3.03 -16.61
N GLN A 228 -7.06 -4.33 -16.33
CA GLN A 228 -7.97 -5.27 -17.00
C GLN A 228 -9.45 -4.91 -16.73
N ALA A 229 -9.78 -4.59 -15.47
CA ALA A 229 -11.13 -4.15 -15.11
C ALA A 229 -11.47 -2.78 -15.72
N ASN A 230 -10.52 -1.85 -15.71
CA ASN A 230 -10.66 -0.51 -16.28
C ASN A 230 -10.86 -0.57 -17.79
N SER A 231 -10.14 -1.46 -18.50
CA SER A 231 -10.38 -1.71 -19.94
C SER A 231 -11.82 -2.16 -20.20
N GLY A 232 -12.37 -3.01 -19.33
CA GLY A 232 -13.78 -3.39 -19.38
C GLY A 232 -14.75 -2.23 -19.12
N LEU A 233 -14.44 -1.39 -18.12
CA LEU A 233 -15.22 -0.20 -17.77
C LEU A 233 -15.21 0.85 -18.88
N ILE A 234 -14.07 1.06 -19.55
CA ILE A 234 -13.93 1.96 -20.70
C ILE A 234 -14.89 1.57 -21.84
N ARG A 235 -15.16 0.27 -22.05
CA ARG A 235 -16.09 -0.19 -23.09
C ARG A 235 -17.53 0.24 -22.82
N ILE A 236 -17.94 0.31 -21.55
CA ILE A 236 -19.28 0.72 -21.15
C ILE A 236 -19.38 2.22 -20.83
N GLN A 237 -18.23 2.90 -20.73
CA GLN A 237 -18.15 4.32 -20.39
C GLN A 237 -19.04 5.24 -21.24
N PRO A 238 -19.14 5.08 -22.59
CA PRO A 238 -20.03 5.93 -23.39
C PRO A 238 -21.49 5.80 -23.00
N GLN A 239 -21.94 4.60 -22.61
CA GLN A 239 -23.32 4.37 -22.17
C GLN A 239 -23.55 4.96 -20.77
N LEU A 240 -22.58 4.79 -19.88
CA LEU A 240 -22.60 5.32 -18.52
C LEU A 240 -22.60 6.85 -18.47
N ALA A 241 -21.94 7.51 -19.43
CA ALA A 241 -21.75 8.97 -19.44
C ALA A 241 -23.06 9.77 -19.54
N TYR A 242 -24.12 9.20 -20.14
CA TYR A 242 -25.42 9.86 -20.32
C TYR A 242 -26.46 9.47 -19.26
N MET A 243 -26.07 8.67 -18.26
CA MET A 243 -26.97 8.18 -17.23
C MET A 243 -27.06 9.15 -16.04
N SER A 244 -28.20 9.11 -15.33
CA SER A 244 -28.29 9.73 -14.00
C SER A 244 -27.32 9.05 -13.02
N PRO A 245 -26.86 9.72 -11.96
CA PRO A 245 -25.93 9.12 -10.99
C PRO A 245 -26.40 7.78 -10.41
N ASN A 246 -27.70 7.64 -10.14
CA ASN A 246 -28.27 6.38 -9.63
C ASN A 246 -28.18 5.25 -10.67
N ASN A 247 -28.50 5.54 -11.93
CA ASN A 247 -28.39 4.56 -13.01
C ASN A 247 -26.92 4.20 -13.28
N PHE A 248 -26.03 5.20 -13.26
CA PHE A 248 -24.59 4.99 -13.37
C PHE A 248 -24.09 3.99 -12.32
N MET A 249 -24.42 4.21 -11.05
CA MET A 249 -24.01 3.32 -9.95
C MET A 249 -24.61 1.92 -10.08
N PHE A 250 -25.87 1.81 -10.49
CA PHE A 250 -26.51 0.52 -10.73
C PHE A 250 -25.81 -0.27 -11.86
N HIS A 251 -25.57 0.36 -13.00
CA HIS A 251 -24.93 -0.32 -14.14
C HIS A 251 -23.46 -0.65 -13.87
N ALA A 252 -22.71 0.23 -13.20
CA ALA A 252 -21.33 -0.04 -12.80
C ALA A 252 -21.24 -1.19 -11.78
N SER A 253 -22.14 -1.22 -10.79
CA SER A 253 -22.20 -2.33 -9.82
C SER A 253 -22.60 -3.65 -10.47
N LEU A 254 -23.58 -3.65 -11.38
CA LEU A 254 -23.96 -4.83 -12.15
C LEU A 254 -22.79 -5.37 -12.99
N PHE A 255 -22.07 -4.48 -13.69
CA PHE A 255 -20.91 -4.88 -14.51
C PHE A 255 -19.83 -5.56 -13.66
N LEU A 256 -19.48 -4.96 -12.52
CA LEU A 256 -18.46 -5.52 -11.62
C LEU A 256 -18.94 -6.82 -10.94
N ALA A 257 -20.23 -6.94 -10.63
CA ALA A 257 -20.81 -8.17 -10.11
C ALA A 257 -20.73 -9.31 -11.13
N LEU A 258 -21.10 -9.06 -12.39
CA LEU A 258 -20.97 -10.04 -13.47
C LEU A 258 -19.51 -10.44 -13.70
N ARG A 259 -18.58 -9.49 -13.62
CA ARG A 259 -17.13 -9.78 -13.67
C ARG A 259 -16.71 -10.69 -12.52
N ASN A 260 -17.16 -10.42 -11.30
CA ASN A 260 -16.85 -11.26 -10.14
C ASN A 260 -17.36 -12.69 -10.30
N MET A 261 -18.56 -12.87 -10.90
CA MET A 261 -19.09 -14.22 -11.17
C MET A 261 -18.17 -14.99 -12.13
N ARG A 262 -17.72 -14.37 -13.23
CA ARG A 262 -16.80 -15.01 -14.18
C ARG A 262 -15.46 -15.37 -13.55
N VAL A 263 -14.88 -14.47 -12.77
CA VAL A 263 -13.62 -14.71 -12.05
C VAL A 263 -13.74 -15.88 -11.08
N ARG A 264 -14.91 -16.09 -10.47
CA ARG A 264 -15.17 -17.22 -9.59
C ARG A 264 -15.26 -18.54 -10.37
N ASP A 265 -15.85 -18.52 -11.56
CA ASP A 265 -16.04 -19.73 -12.38
C ASP A 265 -14.71 -20.19 -13.04
N GLU A 266 -13.70 -19.30 -13.11
CA GLU A 266 -12.35 -19.56 -13.62
C GLU A 266 -11.35 -20.05 -12.54
N GLN A 267 -11.76 -20.16 -11.27
CA GLN A 267 -10.94 -20.56 -10.12
C GLN A 267 -11.28 -21.95 -9.61
#